data_AF-A0A950GPZ1-F1
#
_entry.id   AF-A0A950GPZ1-F1
#
_cell.length_a   1.000
_cell.length_b   1.000
_cell.length_c   1.000
_cell.angle_alpha   90.00
_cell.angle_beta   90.00
_cell.angle_gamma   90.00
#
_symmetry.space_group_name_H-M   'P 1'
#
loop_
_entity.id
_entity.type
_entity.pdbx_description
1 polymer ?
#
loop_
_entity_poly.entity_id
_entity_poly.type
_entity_poly.pdbx_seq_one_letter_code
_entity_poly.pdbx_strand_id
1 'polypeptide(L)'
;MTSVRSAGREKVIEILERLVAFDTESSRSNLPLIDYIEGYLRDLGVASTRMSNAAGDKATLFATIGPADRSGICLSGHTDVVPVAGQSWTSDPFKLRI
;
A
#
# COMPACT_ATOMS: atom_id res chain seq x y z
N MET A 1 -26.49 -15.48 -9.78
CA MET A 1 -25.60 -14.49 -10.44
C MET A 1 -25.07 -13.49 -9.40
N THR A 2 -24.48 -13.99 -8.30
CA THR A 2 -24.09 -13.20 -7.12
C THR A 2 -22.59 -13.28 -6.82
N SER A 3 -21.82 -13.95 -7.69
CA SER A 3 -20.50 -14.51 -7.33
C SER A 3 -19.29 -13.62 -7.62
N VAL A 4 -19.40 -12.60 -8.49
CA VAL A 4 -18.24 -11.77 -8.89
C VAL A 4 -18.07 -10.54 -7.99
N ARG A 5 -19.18 -9.95 -7.52
CA ARG A 5 -19.15 -8.77 -6.64
C ARG A 5 -18.65 -9.09 -5.23
N SER A 6 -18.91 -10.30 -4.72
CA SER A 6 -18.39 -10.76 -3.43
C SER A 6 -16.87 -10.99 -3.49
N ALA A 7 -16.40 -11.66 -4.54
CA ALA A 7 -14.97 -11.95 -4.75
C ALA A 7 -14.12 -10.67 -4.85
N GLY A 8 -14.62 -9.63 -5.53
CA GLY A 8 -13.93 -8.34 -5.58
C GLY A 8 -13.81 -7.67 -4.21
N ARG A 9 -14.86 -7.72 -3.39
CA ARG A 9 -14.85 -7.18 -2.02
C ARG A 9 -13.91 -7.95 -1.10
N GLU A 10 -13.93 -9.28 -1.18
CA GLU A 10 -13.03 -10.15 -0.42
C GLU A 10 -11.57 -9.84 -0.73
N LYS A 11 -11.21 -9.67 -2.01
CA LYS A 11 -9.85 -9.31 -2.39
C LYS A 11 -9.43 -7.92 -1.90
N VAL A 12 -10.33 -6.95 -1.94
CA VAL A 12 -10.07 -5.60 -1.40
C VAL A 12 -9.80 -5.67 0.10
N ILE A 13 -10.60 -6.44 0.85
CA ILE A 13 -10.41 -6.64 2.28
C ILE A 13 -9.06 -7.31 2.57
N GLU A 14 -8.70 -8.36 1.83
CA GLU A 14 -7.43 -9.07 1.98
C GLU A 14 -6.22 -8.13 1.77
N ILE A 15 -6.26 -7.32 0.71
CA ILE A 15 -5.19 -6.35 0.43
C ILE A 15 -5.16 -5.28 1.53
N LEU A 16 -6.32 -4.75 1.94
CA LEU A 16 -6.38 -3.73 2.98
C LEU A 16 -5.87 -4.25 4.32
N GLU A 17 -6.22 -5.47 4.70
CA GLU A 17 -5.72 -6.14 5.91
C GLU A 17 -4.20 -6.24 5.86
N ARG A 18 -3.65 -6.64 4.71
CA ARG A 18 -2.20 -6.74 4.53
C ARG A 18 -1.51 -5.38 4.61
N LEU A 19 -2.10 -4.33 4.03
CA LEU A 19 -1.56 -2.97 4.07
C LEU A 19 -1.59 -2.38 5.48
N VAL A 20 -2.68 -2.56 6.23
CA VAL A 20 -2.83 -2.11 7.63
C VAL A 20 -1.84 -2.80 8.57
N ALA A 21 -1.44 -4.04 8.27
CA ALA A 21 -0.51 -4.79 9.09
C ALA A 21 0.96 -4.30 9.03
N PHE A 22 1.30 -3.41 8.11
CA PHE A 22 2.63 -2.80 8.09
C PHE A 22 2.68 -1.61 9.07
N ASP A 23 3.57 -1.70 10.05
CA ASP A 23 3.88 -0.59 10.95
C ASP A 23 4.72 0.47 10.24
N THR A 24 4.02 1.36 9.52
CA THR A 24 4.58 2.50 8.80
C THR A 24 4.36 3.81 9.54
N GLU A 25 4.38 3.78 10.88
CA GLU A 25 4.49 5.04 11.65
C GLU A 25 5.58 5.92 11.04
N SER A 26 5.33 7.22 10.94
CA SER A 26 6.17 8.13 10.14
C SER A 26 7.65 8.15 10.56
N SER A 27 7.98 7.74 11.78
CA SER A 27 9.34 7.56 12.29
C SER A 27 10.03 6.26 11.85
N ARG A 28 9.30 5.29 11.29
CA ARG A 28 9.77 3.94 10.91
C ARG A 28 9.96 3.80 9.42
N SER A 29 10.70 2.76 9.03
CA SER A 29 10.88 2.41 7.61
C SER A 29 9.57 1.95 6.98
N ASN A 30 9.27 2.40 5.76
CA ASN A 30 8.14 1.89 4.97
C ASN A 30 8.56 0.82 3.95
N LEU A 31 9.85 0.43 3.93
CA LEU A 31 10.39 -0.47 2.90
C LEU A 31 9.66 -1.82 2.82
N PRO A 32 9.24 -2.47 3.93
CA PRO A 32 8.48 -3.72 3.84
C PRO A 32 7.14 -3.57 3.11
N LEU A 33 6.44 -2.45 3.31
CA LEU A 33 5.21 -2.13 2.59
C LEU A 33 5.51 -1.89 1.11
N ILE A 34 6.58 -1.14 0.81
CA ILE A 34 7.01 -0.88 -0.57
C ILE A 34 7.37 -2.18 -1.29
N ASP A 35 8.10 -3.10 -0.66
CA ASP A 35 8.43 -4.41 -1.24
C ASP A 35 7.17 -5.21 -1.59
N TYR A 36 6.15 -5.17 -0.71
CA TYR A 36 4.88 -5.82 -0.96
C TYR A 36 4.14 -5.24 -2.17
N ILE A 37 4.04 -3.91 -2.27
CA ILE A 37 3.36 -3.25 -3.39
C ILE A 37 4.13 -3.48 -4.71
N GLU A 38 5.46 -3.36 -4.69
CA GLU A 38 6.31 -3.61 -5.86
C GLU A 38 6.17 -5.05 -6.36
N GLY A 39 6.16 -6.03 -5.44
CA GLY A 39 5.89 -7.42 -5.76
C GLY A 39 4.50 -7.63 -6.36
N TYR A 40 3.46 -7.06 -5.74
CA TYR A 40 2.09 -7.15 -6.22
C TYR A 40 1.93 -6.57 -7.64
N LEU A 41 2.53 -5.41 -7.92
CA LEU A 41 2.51 -4.82 -9.26
C LEU A 41 3.28 -5.67 -10.28
N ARG A 42 4.44 -6.21 -9.88
CA ARG A 42 5.25 -7.10 -10.73
C ARG A 42 4.48 -8.37 -11.13
N ASP A 43 3.78 -8.99 -10.19
CA ASP A 43 2.97 -10.19 -10.44
C ASP A 43 1.81 -9.92 -11.41
N LEU A 44 1.38 -8.67 -11.52
CA LEU A 44 0.39 -8.19 -12.50
C LEU A 44 1.01 -7.70 -13.82
N GLY A 45 2.33 -7.75 -13.97
CA GLY A 45 3.05 -7.24 -15.14
C GLY A 45 3.07 -5.71 -15.23
N VAL A 46 2.83 -5.00 -14.12
CA VAL A 46 2.86 -3.54 -14.07
C VAL A 46 4.26 -3.06 -13.72
N ALA A 47 4.87 -2.30 -14.64
CA ALA A 47 6.16 -1.66 -14.39
C ALA A 47 6.02 -0.57 -13.31
N SER A 48 6.96 -0.57 -12.36
CA SER A 48 7.05 0.46 -11.32
C SER A 48 8.49 0.89 -11.08
N THR A 49 8.65 2.13 -10.66
CA THR A 49 9.93 2.75 -10.31
C THR A 49 9.93 3.06 -8.82
N ARG A 50 10.91 2.50 -8.12
CA ARG A 50 11.18 2.79 -6.71
C ARG A 50 12.11 3.98 -6.58
N MET A 51 11.75 4.92 -5.70
CA MET A 51 12.55 6.11 -5.42
C MET A 51 12.82 6.18 -3.92
N SER A 52 14.07 5.90 -3.52
CA SER A 52 14.50 5.93 -2.13
C SER A 52 14.82 7.34 -1.66
N ASN A 53 14.64 7.62 -0.37
CA ASN A 53 15.18 8.82 0.26
C ASN A 53 16.71 8.74 0.42
N ALA A 54 17.34 9.84 0.84
CA ALA A 54 18.78 9.93 1.00
C ALA A 54 19.35 8.94 2.04
N ALA A 55 18.58 8.65 3.11
CA ALA A 55 18.99 7.69 4.14
C ALA A 55 18.82 6.23 3.70
N GLY A 56 18.07 5.98 2.61
CA GLY A 56 17.78 4.64 2.11
C GLY A 56 16.81 3.84 2.96
N ASP A 57 16.20 4.44 3.98
CA ASP A 57 15.29 3.78 4.94
C ASP A 57 13.80 3.97 4.60
N LYS A 58 13.50 4.80 3.60
CA LYS A 58 12.14 5.02 3.08
C LYS A 58 12.16 5.10 1.56
N ALA A 59 11.05 4.73 0.94
CA ALA A 59 10.88 4.84 -0.50
C ALA A 59 9.44 5.19 -0.89
N THR A 60 9.27 5.71 -2.10
CA THR A 60 7.99 5.79 -2.79
C THR A 60 8.01 4.93 -4.05
N LEU A 61 6.83 4.54 -4.54
CA LEU A 61 6.66 3.83 -5.80
C LEU A 61 5.85 4.67 -6.78
N PHE A 62 6.32 4.69 -8.03
CA PHE A 62 5.59 5.25 -9.14
C PHE A 62 5.32 4.17 -10.17
N ALA A 63 4.06 3.94 -10.51
CA ALA A 63 3.65 2.95 -11.50
C ALA A 63 2.77 3.60 -12.56
N THR A 64 2.90 3.14 -13.79
CA THR A 64 2.05 3.58 -14.91
C THR A 64 1.29 2.39 -15.45
N ILE A 65 -0.04 2.51 -15.53
CA ILE A 65 -0.92 1.52 -16.14
C ILE A 65 -1.53 2.15 -17.39
N GLY A 66 -1.34 1.49 -18.54
CA GLY A 66 -1.81 1.99 -19.83
C GLY A 66 -0.73 2.72 -20.64
N PRO A 67 -1.10 3.41 -21.72
CA PRO A 67 -0.16 4.05 -22.65
C PRO A 67 0.64 5.18 -21.99
N ALA A 68 1.95 5.22 -22.22
CA ALA A 68 2.85 6.28 -21.75
C ALA A 68 3.00 7.45 -22.74
N ASP A 69 2.36 7.37 -23.91
CA ASP A 69 2.47 8.32 -25.03
C ASP A 69 1.44 9.47 -24.97
N ARG A 70 0.63 9.53 -23.90
CA ARG A 70 -0.47 10.47 -23.75
C ARG A 70 -0.66 10.90 -22.31
N SER A 71 -1.35 12.02 -22.11
CA SER A 71 -1.75 12.48 -20.78
C SER A 71 -2.64 11.45 -20.08
N GLY A 72 -2.42 11.26 -18.78
CA GLY A 72 -3.20 10.38 -17.93
C GLY A 72 -3.71 11.10 -16.68
N ILE A 73 -4.22 10.31 -15.74
CA ILE A 73 -4.62 10.76 -14.40
C ILE A 73 -3.57 10.21 -13.41
N CYS A 74 -3.03 11.08 -12.56
CA CYS A 74 -2.16 10.65 -11.47
C CYS A 74 -3.01 10.43 -10.21
N LEU A 75 -2.98 9.20 -9.69
CA LEU A 75 -3.51 8.87 -8.37
C LEU A 75 -2.35 8.91 -7.37
N SER A 76 -2.37 9.88 -6.46
CA SER A 76 -1.33 10.07 -5.46
C SER A 76 -1.86 9.71 -4.07
N GLY A 77 -1.03 9.03 -3.28
CA GLY A 77 -1.29 8.67 -1.89
C GLY A 77 0.02 8.59 -1.11
N HIS A 78 -0.08 8.38 0.20
CA HIS A 78 1.05 8.19 1.08
C HIS A 78 0.92 6.85 1.83
N THR A 79 2.04 6.36 2.36
CA THR A 79 2.12 5.02 2.97
C THR A 79 2.37 5.07 4.47
N ASP A 80 2.64 6.24 5.02
CA ASP A 80 2.94 6.47 6.42
C ASP A 80 1.68 6.81 7.24
N VAL A 81 1.74 6.48 8.53
CA VAL A 81 0.70 6.82 9.51
C VAL A 81 1.29 7.55 10.72
N VAL A 82 0.44 8.11 11.55
CA VAL A 82 0.86 8.74 12.81
C VAL A 82 1.16 7.70 13.90
N PRO A 83 2.00 8.01 14.91
CA PRO A 83 2.31 7.09 16.00
C PRO A 83 1.08 6.63 16.79
N VAL A 84 1.01 5.35 17.16
CA VAL A 84 -0.14 4.81 17.90
C VAL A 84 0.06 4.81 19.43
N ALA A 85 1.30 4.95 19.88
CA ALA A 85 1.66 4.92 21.29
C ALA A 85 0.94 6.01 22.10
N GLY A 86 0.39 5.64 23.24
CA GLY A 86 -0.33 6.56 24.14
C GLY A 86 -1.78 6.86 23.74
N GLN A 87 -2.30 6.25 22.67
CA GLN A 87 -3.69 6.39 22.25
C GLN A 87 -4.58 5.26 22.82
N SER A 88 -5.87 5.56 23.04
CA SER A 88 -6.85 4.62 23.59
C SER A 88 -7.48 3.73 22.52
N TRP A 89 -6.77 2.68 22.11
CA TRP A 89 -7.28 1.71 21.15
C TRP A 89 -8.13 0.61 21.80
N THR A 90 -9.23 0.21 21.14
CA THR A 90 -10.09 -0.90 21.58
C THR A 90 -9.73 -2.24 20.94
N SER A 91 -8.75 -2.24 20.03
CA SER A 91 -8.12 -3.41 19.41
C SER A 91 -6.73 -3.04 18.90
N ASP A 92 -5.96 -4.04 18.47
CA ASP A 92 -4.64 -3.83 17.86
C ASP A 92 -4.74 -2.88 16.64
N PRO A 93 -4.01 -1.74 16.62
CA PRO A 93 -4.10 -0.75 15.53
C PRO A 93 -3.56 -1.25 14.19
N PHE A 94 -2.74 -2.30 14.19
CA PHE A 94 -2.18 -2.90 12.97
C PHE A 94 -2.90 -4.21 12.60
N LYS A 95 -4.12 -4.41 13.10
CA LYS A 95 -5.03 -5.47 12.65
C LYS A 95 -6.33 -4.87 12.16
N LEU A 96 -6.66 -5.09 10.90
CA LEU A 96 -7.91 -4.64 10.33
C LEU A 96 -9.08 -5.31 11.07
N ARG A 97 -10.02 -4.49 11.54
CA ARG A 97 -11.27 -4.93 12.17
C ARG A 97 -12.44 -4.43 11.34
N ILE A 98 -13.33 -5.33 10.95
CA ILE A 98 -14.50 -5.08 10.07
C ILE A 98 -15.78 -5.42 10.82
#